data_AF-A0A9P1AQU2-F1
#
_entry.id   AF-A0A9P1AQU2-F1
#
_cell.length_a   1.000
_cell.length_b   1.000
_cell.length_c   1.000
_cell.angle_alpha   90.00
_cell.angle_beta   90.00
_cell.angle_gamma   90.00
#
_symmetry.space_group_name_H-M   'P 1'
#
loop_
_entity.id
_entity.type
_entity.pdbx_description
1 polymer ?
#
loop_
_entity_poly.entity_id
_entity_poly.type
_entity_poly.pdbx_seq_one_letter_code
_entity_poly.pdbx_strand_id
1 'polypeptide(L)'
;MQKVLLLLSVLVAVTVACKCKDQSTKESFCNAHWVSHVKVKIRVGKQGLPEGSERKGLNNLRYTVEHVEVFKKPANLTVLPNEIFTPSESPACGLVIGAGREYLLAGRVEGNSALYTVLCGQVLPDDKSKSSFENVLEWKNVPQTLQTQIKAIKC
;
A
#
# COMPACT_ATOMS: atom_id res chain seq x y z
N MET A 1 14.94 -17.35 47.30
CA MET A 1 14.39 -16.37 46.34
C MET A 1 15.08 -16.44 44.97
N GLN A 2 15.41 -17.65 44.47
CA GLN A 2 16.11 -17.85 43.18
C GLN A 2 15.19 -18.41 42.08
N LYS A 3 14.01 -18.94 42.44
CA LYS A 3 13.10 -19.61 41.50
C LYS A 3 12.05 -18.70 40.85
N VAL A 4 11.88 -17.47 41.38
CA VAL A 4 10.91 -16.50 40.83
C VAL A 4 11.50 -15.72 39.66
N LEU A 5 12.83 -15.60 39.59
CA LEU A 5 13.51 -14.84 38.52
C LEU A 5 13.54 -15.57 37.17
N LEU A 6 13.30 -16.88 37.15
CA LEU A 6 13.36 -17.71 35.93
C LEU A 6 12.03 -17.78 35.15
N LEU A 7 10.95 -17.18 35.67
CA LEU A 7 9.63 -17.20 35.02
C LEU A 7 9.30 -15.91 34.24
N LEU A 8 10.14 -14.87 34.33
CA LEU A 8 9.93 -13.59 33.63
C LEU A 8 10.63 -13.51 32.25
N SER A 9 11.34 -14.55 31.81
CA SER A 9 12.22 -14.47 30.63
C SER A 9 11.67 -15.03 29.31
N VAL A 10 10.39 -15.45 29.23
CA VAL A 10 9.84 -16.03 27.99
C VAL A 10 8.48 -15.43 27.65
N LEU A 11 8.45 -14.12 27.43
CA LEU A 11 7.42 -13.50 26.61
C LEU A 11 8.10 -12.62 25.55
N VAL A 12 8.97 -13.23 24.74
CA VAL A 12 9.39 -12.60 23.49
C VAL A 12 8.18 -12.64 22.57
N ALA A 13 7.33 -11.63 22.65
CA ALA A 13 6.34 -11.38 21.62
C ALA A 13 7.12 -11.18 20.32
N VAL A 14 7.15 -12.19 19.47
CA VAL A 14 7.71 -12.08 18.12
C VAL A 14 6.82 -11.07 17.41
N THR A 15 7.27 -9.82 17.33
CA THR A 15 6.60 -8.78 16.54
C THR A 15 6.81 -9.14 15.08
N VAL A 16 5.84 -9.84 14.50
CA VAL A 16 5.84 -10.11 13.06
C VAL A 16 5.52 -8.80 12.35
N ALA A 17 6.56 -8.02 12.11
CA ALA A 17 6.48 -6.80 11.32
C ALA A 17 6.61 -7.15 9.84
N CYS A 18 5.78 -6.53 9.00
CA CYS A 18 6.04 -6.50 7.57
C CYS A 18 7.39 -5.80 7.31
N LYS A 19 8.30 -6.46 6.60
CA LYS A 19 9.60 -5.90 6.21
C LYS A 19 9.63 -5.69 4.70
N CYS A 20 9.89 -4.47 4.27
CA CYS A 20 9.96 -4.12 2.86
C CYS A 20 11.41 -4.07 2.37
N LYS A 21 11.60 -4.38 1.09
CA LYS A 21 12.85 -4.09 0.38
C LYS A 21 12.93 -2.57 0.18
N ASP A 22 14.11 -2.01 0.38
CA ASP A 22 14.39 -0.63 0.00
C ASP A 22 14.41 -0.49 -1.52
N GLN A 23 13.68 0.51 -2.03
CA GLN A 23 13.55 0.79 -3.45
C GLN A 23 13.60 2.31 -3.68
N SER A 24 14.15 2.72 -4.81
CA SER A 24 14.07 4.13 -5.24
C SER A 24 12.66 4.48 -5.71
N THR A 25 12.35 5.77 -5.74
CA THR A 25 11.13 6.35 -6.31
C THR A 25 10.86 5.76 -7.71
N LYS A 26 11.89 5.74 -8.57
CA LYS A 26 11.79 5.21 -9.93
C LYS A 26 11.55 3.71 -9.94
N GLU A 27 12.25 2.94 -9.10
CA GLU A 27 12.08 1.49 -9.01
C GLU A 27 10.65 1.13 -8.56
N SER A 28 10.15 1.73 -7.47
CA SER A 28 8.78 1.51 -7.01
C SER A 28 7.76 1.90 -8.07
N PHE A 29 7.92 3.07 -8.71
CA PHE A 29 7.01 3.53 -9.75
C PHE A 29 7.00 2.60 -10.97
N CYS A 30 8.17 2.10 -11.39
CA CYS A 30 8.26 1.22 -12.55
C CYS A 30 7.78 -0.20 -12.27
N ASN A 31 7.98 -0.72 -11.08
CA ASN A 31 7.48 -2.04 -10.69
C ASN A 31 5.97 -2.06 -10.42
N ALA A 32 5.38 -0.92 -10.02
CA ALA A 32 3.94 -0.83 -9.83
C ALA A 32 3.19 -0.97 -11.16
N HIS A 33 2.07 -1.68 -11.19
CA HIS A 33 1.20 -1.72 -12.37
C HIS A 33 0.39 -0.41 -12.48
N TRP A 34 0.04 0.19 -11.34
CA TRP A 34 -0.69 1.44 -11.26
C TRP A 34 -0.16 2.33 -10.14
N VAL A 35 -0.28 3.65 -10.33
CA VAL A 35 0.08 4.68 -9.36
C VAL A 35 -0.93 5.80 -9.47
N SER A 36 -1.55 6.20 -8.37
CA SER A 36 -2.62 7.19 -8.38
C SER A 36 -2.70 7.96 -7.07
N HIS A 37 -3.01 9.25 -7.21
CA HIS A 37 -3.56 10.05 -6.13
C HIS A 37 -5.05 9.67 -5.98
N VAL A 38 -5.41 9.11 -4.83
CA VAL A 38 -6.77 8.63 -4.55
C VAL A 38 -7.37 9.35 -3.35
N LYS A 39 -8.69 9.55 -3.40
CA LYS A 39 -9.51 9.93 -2.26
C LYS A 39 -10.31 8.73 -1.77
N VAL A 40 -10.10 8.32 -0.53
CA VAL A 40 -10.84 7.19 0.06
C VAL A 40 -12.24 7.64 0.42
N LYS A 41 -13.26 7.04 -0.19
CA LYS A 41 -14.66 7.35 0.10
C LYS A 41 -15.15 6.53 1.29
N ILE A 42 -15.02 5.20 1.20
CA ILE A 42 -15.59 4.27 2.17
C ILE A 42 -14.63 3.09 2.37
N ARG A 43 -14.48 2.65 3.62
CA ARG A 43 -13.90 1.34 3.97
C ARG A 43 -15.04 0.34 4.13
N VAL A 44 -15.09 -0.68 3.27
CA VAL A 44 -16.21 -1.63 3.25
C VAL A 44 -16.02 -2.80 4.22
N GLY A 45 -14.77 -3.07 4.62
CA GLY A 45 -14.44 -4.12 5.60
C GLY A 45 -13.71 -5.31 4.97
N LYS A 46 -13.71 -6.46 5.67
CA LYS A 46 -13.03 -7.68 5.21
C LYS A 46 -13.80 -8.33 4.06
N GLN A 47 -13.12 -8.57 2.94
CA GLN A 47 -13.66 -9.12 1.70
C GLN A 47 -12.62 -10.05 1.06
N GLY A 48 -13.09 -11.06 0.33
CA GLY A 48 -12.24 -11.83 -0.58
C GLY A 48 -11.85 -10.99 -1.79
N LEU A 49 -10.75 -11.36 -2.44
CA LEU A 49 -10.43 -10.82 -3.77
C LEU A 49 -11.35 -11.45 -4.84
N PRO A 50 -11.59 -10.75 -5.96
CA PRO A 50 -12.31 -11.31 -7.10
C PRO A 50 -11.67 -12.60 -7.64
N GLU A 51 -12.45 -13.36 -8.41
CA GLU A 51 -11.95 -14.60 -9.03
C GLU A 51 -10.73 -14.34 -9.94
N GLY A 52 -9.82 -15.32 -9.98
CA GLY A 52 -8.56 -15.23 -10.73
C GLY A 52 -7.38 -14.61 -9.97
N SER A 53 -7.56 -14.15 -8.73
CA SER A 53 -6.43 -13.72 -7.89
C SER A 53 -5.72 -14.92 -7.24
N GLU A 54 -4.39 -14.86 -7.20
CA GLU A 54 -3.53 -15.81 -6.46
C GLU A 54 -3.80 -15.80 -4.94
N ARG A 55 -4.52 -14.79 -4.46
CA ARG A 55 -4.88 -14.60 -3.05
C ARG A 55 -6.33 -14.97 -2.74
N LYS A 56 -6.98 -15.78 -3.59
CA LYS A 56 -8.34 -16.28 -3.36
C LYS A 56 -8.43 -16.96 -1.98
N GLY A 57 -9.48 -16.62 -1.23
CA GLY A 57 -9.72 -17.18 0.12
C GLY A 57 -9.04 -16.44 1.28
N LEU A 58 -8.18 -15.45 1.01
CA LEU A 58 -7.60 -14.60 2.06
C LEU A 58 -8.48 -13.37 2.35
N ASN A 59 -8.42 -12.91 3.60
CA ASN A 59 -9.12 -11.70 4.04
C ASN A 59 -8.37 -10.43 3.62
N ASN A 60 -9.06 -9.54 2.93
CA ASN A 60 -8.55 -8.25 2.48
C ASN A 60 -9.49 -7.14 2.95
N LEU A 61 -8.97 -5.95 3.23
CA LEU A 61 -9.78 -4.75 3.32
C LEU A 61 -10.09 -4.25 1.92
N ARG A 62 -11.36 -3.96 1.66
CA ARG A 62 -11.81 -3.28 0.44
C ARG A 62 -12.12 -1.82 0.74
N TYR A 63 -11.63 -0.95 -0.13
CA TYR A 63 -11.91 0.48 -0.11
C TYR A 63 -12.55 0.89 -1.42
N THR A 64 -13.60 1.69 -1.34
CA THR A 64 -14.11 2.45 -2.48
C THR A 64 -13.39 3.79 -2.53
N VAL A 65 -12.83 4.13 -3.68
CA VAL A 65 -12.02 5.33 -3.87
C VAL A 65 -12.50 6.13 -5.08
N GLU A 66 -12.08 7.39 -5.12
CA GLU A 66 -12.07 8.21 -6.33
C GLU A 66 -10.61 8.45 -6.73
N HIS A 67 -10.29 8.20 -8.00
CA HIS A 67 -8.99 8.54 -8.56
C HIS A 67 -8.96 10.03 -8.91
N VAL A 68 -8.29 10.84 -8.09
CA VAL A 68 -8.15 12.29 -8.31
C VAL A 68 -7.16 12.54 -9.44
N GLU A 69 -6.06 11.81 -9.46
CA GLU A 69 -5.09 11.83 -10.57
C GLU A 69 -4.47 10.44 -10.75
N VAL A 70 -4.33 10.00 -11.99
CA VAL A 70 -3.72 8.71 -12.35
C VAL A 70 -2.36 8.98 -13.00
N PHE A 71 -1.29 8.61 -12.33
CA PHE A 71 0.08 8.77 -12.82
C PHE A 71 0.55 7.58 -13.66
N LYS A 72 0.03 6.38 -13.35
CA LYS A 72 0.33 5.15 -14.08
C LYS A 72 -0.87 4.22 -14.06
N LYS A 73 -1.13 3.59 -15.21
CA LYS A 73 -2.09 2.49 -15.35
C LYS A 73 -1.57 1.46 -16.36
N PRO A 74 -1.99 0.19 -16.26
CA PRO A 74 -1.72 -0.80 -17.29
C PRO A 74 -2.29 -0.40 -18.65
N ALA A 75 -1.60 -0.77 -19.73
CA ALA A 75 -2.02 -0.44 -21.10
C ALA A 75 -3.39 -1.05 -21.46
N ASN A 76 -3.72 -2.22 -20.90
CA ASN A 76 -4.96 -2.95 -21.14
C ASN A 76 -6.17 -2.38 -20.36
N LEU A 77 -5.99 -1.38 -19.49
CA LEU A 77 -7.08 -0.74 -18.76
C LEU A 77 -7.31 0.68 -19.29
N THR A 78 -8.54 0.97 -19.72
CA THR A 78 -8.92 2.34 -20.12
C THR A 78 -8.97 3.28 -18.91
N VAL A 79 -9.58 2.79 -17.82
CA VAL A 79 -9.73 3.49 -16.54
C VAL A 79 -9.37 2.53 -15.39
N LEU A 80 -8.91 3.09 -14.26
CA LEU A 80 -8.68 2.30 -13.05
C LEU A 80 -10.02 2.05 -12.33
N PRO A 81 -10.31 0.81 -11.88
CA PRO A 81 -11.48 0.54 -11.05
C PRO A 81 -11.45 1.27 -9.73
N ASN A 82 -12.61 1.71 -9.26
CA ASN A 82 -12.77 2.47 -8.01
C ASN A 82 -12.70 1.62 -6.74
N GLU A 83 -12.23 0.38 -6.84
CA GLU A 83 -12.08 -0.55 -5.72
C GLU A 83 -10.62 -0.93 -5.54
N ILE A 84 -10.11 -0.70 -4.34
CA ILE A 84 -8.75 -1.07 -3.94
C ILE A 84 -8.80 -2.06 -2.80
N PHE A 85 -8.00 -3.11 -2.93
CA PHE A 85 -7.85 -4.18 -1.95
C PHE A 85 -6.46 -4.15 -1.32
N THR A 86 -6.37 -4.53 -0.05
CA THR A 86 -5.12 -4.73 0.66
C THR A 86 -5.32 -5.78 1.76
N PRO A 87 -4.31 -6.52 2.23
CA PRO A 87 -4.48 -7.47 3.31
C PRO A 87 -5.12 -6.85 4.55
N SER A 88 -5.94 -7.62 5.27
CA SER A 88 -6.50 -7.14 6.53
C SER A 88 -5.51 -7.16 7.69
N GLU A 89 -4.41 -7.89 7.56
CA GLU A 89 -3.47 -8.14 8.63
C GLU A 89 -2.14 -7.42 8.39
N SER A 90 -1.63 -6.75 9.42
CA SER A 90 -0.37 -5.99 9.39
C SER A 90 0.87 -6.85 9.00
N PRO A 91 1.02 -8.10 9.48
CA PRO A 91 2.12 -8.97 9.05
C PRO A 91 2.15 -9.25 7.54
N ALA A 92 1.00 -9.19 6.88
CA ALA A 92 0.88 -9.35 5.44
C ALA A 92 1.04 -8.03 4.67
N CYS A 93 1.56 -6.98 5.32
CA CYS A 93 1.75 -5.65 4.76
C CYS A 93 0.42 -4.95 4.39
N GLY A 94 -0.64 -5.25 5.13
CA GLY A 94 -1.95 -4.63 4.99
C GLY A 94 -1.94 -3.14 5.30
N LEU A 95 -2.66 -2.36 4.49
CA LEU A 95 -2.79 -0.92 4.68
C LEU A 95 -4.14 -0.57 5.34
N VAL A 96 -4.06 0.15 6.46
CA VAL A 96 -5.24 0.77 7.08
C VAL A 96 -5.24 2.25 6.72
N ILE A 97 -6.03 2.61 5.71
CA ILE A 97 -6.18 3.97 5.22
C ILE A 97 -7.54 4.55 5.62
N GLY A 98 -7.57 5.84 5.94
CA GLY A 98 -8.76 6.50 6.50
C GLY A 98 -9.76 6.95 5.44
N ALA A 99 -11.05 6.73 5.67
CA ALA A 99 -12.10 7.33 4.86
C ALA A 99 -12.07 8.86 4.95
N GLY A 100 -12.36 9.54 3.84
CA GLY A 100 -12.28 11.00 3.71
C GLY A 100 -10.85 11.53 3.51
N ARG A 101 -9.82 10.69 3.62
CA ARG A 101 -8.42 11.08 3.40
C ARG A 101 -7.97 10.76 1.97
N GLU A 102 -6.89 11.44 1.59
CA GLU A 102 -6.27 11.35 0.27
C GLU A 102 -4.87 10.78 0.40
N TYR A 103 -4.47 9.93 -0.55
CA TYR A 103 -3.20 9.19 -0.50
C TYR A 103 -2.57 9.08 -1.89
N LEU A 104 -1.24 9.06 -1.93
CA LEU A 104 -0.51 8.53 -3.09
C LEU A 104 -0.37 7.02 -2.90
N LEU A 105 -1.05 6.24 -3.74
CA LEU A 105 -0.98 4.78 -3.69
C LEU A 105 -0.38 4.21 -4.97
N ALA A 106 0.41 3.16 -4.79
CA ALA A 106 0.90 2.30 -5.85
C ALA A 106 0.52 0.85 -5.58
N GLY A 107 0.43 0.05 -6.63
CA GLY A 107 0.09 -1.35 -6.47
C GLY A 107 0.16 -2.15 -7.76
N ARG A 108 -0.39 -3.35 -7.68
CA ARG A 108 -0.53 -4.28 -8.80
C ARG A 108 -2.00 -4.50 -9.14
N VAL A 109 -2.22 -5.15 -10.25
CA VAL A 109 -3.54 -5.65 -10.66
C VAL A 109 -3.57 -7.15 -10.40
N GLU A 110 -4.64 -7.62 -9.78
CA GLU A 110 -4.91 -9.02 -9.44
C GLU A 110 -6.14 -9.51 -10.23
N GLY A 111 -6.10 -10.77 -10.70
CA GLY A 111 -7.17 -11.35 -11.50
C GLY A 111 -7.53 -10.51 -12.72
N ASN A 112 -8.83 -10.33 -12.97
CA ASN A 112 -9.30 -9.66 -14.20
C ASN A 112 -9.10 -8.14 -14.20
N SER A 113 -9.03 -7.47 -13.05
CA SER A 113 -8.80 -6.02 -12.95
C SER A 113 -8.70 -5.47 -11.51
N ALA A 114 -8.67 -6.31 -10.48
CA ALA A 114 -8.74 -5.84 -9.11
C ALA A 114 -7.48 -5.07 -8.72
N LEU A 115 -7.62 -3.83 -8.26
CA LEU A 115 -6.47 -3.06 -7.78
C LEU A 115 -6.08 -3.56 -6.40
N TYR A 116 -4.82 -3.97 -6.26
CA TYR A 116 -4.30 -4.51 -5.02
C TYR A 116 -3.04 -3.75 -4.59
N THR A 117 -3.01 -3.34 -3.33
CA THR A 117 -1.92 -2.56 -2.75
C THR A 117 -1.47 -3.13 -1.41
N VAL A 118 -0.21 -2.89 -1.06
CA VAL A 118 0.44 -3.31 0.19
C VAL A 118 1.43 -2.23 0.63
N LEU A 119 1.88 -2.31 1.87
CA LEU A 119 2.89 -1.42 2.44
C LEU A 119 4.18 -1.32 1.59
N CYS A 120 4.60 -2.45 1.01
CA CYS A 120 5.84 -2.50 0.25
C CYS A 120 5.63 -2.08 -1.21
N GLY A 121 6.64 -1.44 -1.80
CA GLY A 121 6.58 -0.97 -3.18
C GLY A 121 5.75 0.31 -3.38
N GLN A 122 5.37 1.00 -2.30
CA GLN A 122 4.83 2.35 -2.41
C GLN A 122 5.87 3.32 -2.99
N VAL A 123 5.40 4.35 -3.69
CA VAL A 123 6.24 5.39 -4.27
C VAL A 123 6.50 6.45 -3.21
N LEU A 124 7.73 6.47 -2.70
CA LEU A 124 8.21 7.39 -1.67
C LEU A 124 9.38 8.23 -2.23
N PRO A 125 9.69 9.41 -1.66
CA PRO A 125 10.88 10.16 -2.04
C PRO A 125 12.16 9.36 -1.78
N ASP A 126 13.16 9.53 -2.65
CA ASP A 126 14.48 8.90 -2.47
C ASP A 126 15.18 9.37 -1.17
N ASP A 127 14.93 10.63 -0.79
CA ASP A 127 15.42 11.21 0.44
C ASP A 127 14.58 10.74 1.65
N LYS A 128 15.03 9.66 2.28
CA LYS A 128 14.36 9.03 3.42
C LYS A 128 14.29 9.91 4.67
N SER A 129 15.10 10.97 4.76
CA SER A 129 14.97 11.94 5.86
C SER A 129 13.63 12.68 5.83
N LYS A 130 12.94 12.66 4.68
CA LYS A 130 11.63 13.27 4.45
C LYS A 130 10.47 12.28 4.57
N SER A 131 10.74 10.97 4.72
CA SER A 131 9.74 9.94 4.97
C SER A 131 9.77 9.54 6.44
N SER A 132 9.20 10.38 7.28
CA SER A 132 9.06 10.12 8.72
C SER A 132 8.07 8.96 8.93
N PHE A 133 8.56 7.72 8.95
CA PHE A 133 7.87 6.52 9.45
C PHE A 133 6.55 6.07 8.77
N GLU A 134 5.99 6.82 7.84
CA GLU A 134 4.82 6.39 7.06
C GLU A 134 5.27 5.79 5.72
N ASN A 135 5.19 4.46 5.60
CA ASN A 135 5.45 3.74 4.35
C ASN A 135 4.33 3.94 3.29
N VAL A 136 3.34 4.79 3.58
CA VAL A 136 2.27 5.24 2.68
C VAL A 136 2.10 6.73 2.89
N LEU A 137 2.07 7.52 1.81
CA LEU A 137 1.94 8.97 1.93
C LEU A 137 0.48 9.41 1.86
N GLU A 138 0.00 10.04 2.93
CA GLU A 138 -1.15 10.95 2.80
C GLU A 138 -0.81 12.06 1.81
N TRP A 139 -1.75 12.42 0.94
CA TRP A 139 -1.51 13.34 -0.18
C TRP A 139 -0.97 14.69 0.27
N LYS A 140 -1.50 15.24 1.38
CA LYS A 140 -1.03 16.49 1.99
C LYS A 140 0.46 16.47 2.38
N ASN A 141 1.04 15.28 2.57
CA ASN A 141 2.44 15.07 2.93
C ASN A 141 3.31 14.73 1.71
N VAL A 142 2.75 14.63 0.50
CA VAL A 142 3.51 14.32 -0.73
C VAL A 142 4.27 15.56 -1.17
N PRO A 143 5.62 15.56 -1.12
CA PRO A 143 6.41 16.73 -1.47
C PRO A 143 6.18 17.14 -2.92
N GLN A 144 6.16 18.45 -3.21
CA GLN A 144 6.01 18.96 -4.59
C GLN A 144 7.07 18.39 -5.53
N THR A 145 8.30 18.19 -5.04
CA THR A 145 9.38 17.56 -5.80
C THR A 145 9.00 16.15 -6.25
N LEU A 146 8.37 15.36 -5.38
CA LEU A 146 7.91 14.01 -5.72
C LEU A 146 6.75 14.08 -6.73
N GLN A 147 5.80 14.99 -6.55
CA GLN A 147 4.68 15.17 -7.49
C GLN A 147 5.18 15.48 -8.92
N THR A 148 6.18 16.34 -9.06
CA THR A 148 6.80 16.63 -10.35
C THR A 148 7.59 15.44 -10.88
N GLN A 149 8.36 14.77 -10.01
CA GLN A 149 9.18 13.62 -10.39
C GLN A 149 8.32 12.49 -10.95
N ILE A 150 7.25 12.07 -10.26
CA ILE A 150 6.42 10.93 -10.69
C ILE A 150 5.73 11.14 -12.04
N LYS A 151 5.40 12.38 -12.40
CA LYS A 151 4.81 12.72 -13.71
C LYS A 151 5.83 12.61 -14.85
N ALA A 152 7.13 12.71 -14.55
CA ALA A 152 8.21 12.67 -15.53
C ALA A 152 8.86 11.28 -15.66
N ILE A 153 8.57 10.34 -14.75
CA ILE A 153 9.18 9.00 -14.78
C ILE A 153 8.74 8.25 -16.03
N LYS A 154 9.73 7.74 -16.77
CA LYS A 154 9.54 6.76 -17.84
C LYS A 154 10.03 5.38 -17.39
N CYS A 155 9.18 4.41 -17.67
CA CYS A 155 9.40 2.98 -17.66
C CYS A 155 9.15 2.52 -19.10
#